data_AF-A0A838S607-F1
#
_entry.id   AF-A0A838S607-F1
#
_cell.length_a   1.000
_cell.length_b   1.000
_cell.length_c   1.000
_cell.angle_alpha   90.00
_cell.angle_beta   90.00
_cell.angle_gamma   90.00
#
_symmetry.space_group_name_H-M   'P 1'
#
loop_
_entity.id
_entity.type
_entity.pdbx_description
1 polymer ?
#
loop_
_entity_poly.entity_id
_entity_poly.type
_entity_poly.pdbx_seq_one_letter_code
_entity_poly.pdbx_strand_id
1 'polypeptide(L)'
;RFFTADARPRNALQPARADQRALEQPGCLHATMDLYKWAYKLDPATPSELVADCLELAVDVRELDMRASPYDLTALGYEPVRIESPAGRAEYATAQARFAVRAAPLRQRLTDLCDTLLDA
;
A
#
# COMPACT_ATOMS: atom_id res chain seq x y z
N ARG A 1 -0.17 4.44 -15.13
CA ARG A 1 -1.65 4.35 -14.97
C ARG A 1 -2.23 3.86 -16.29
N PHE A 2 -3.02 2.78 -16.27
CA PHE A 2 -3.56 2.12 -17.47
C PHE A 2 -4.86 2.77 -17.95
N PHE A 3 -4.86 4.09 -18.16
CA PHE A 3 -5.98 4.75 -18.82
C PHE A 3 -5.74 4.78 -20.32
N THR A 4 -6.77 4.42 -21.09
CA THR A 4 -6.79 4.66 -22.54
C THR A 4 -6.62 6.17 -22.81
N ALA A 5 -6.20 6.52 -24.03
CA ALA A 5 -6.00 7.92 -24.41
C ALA A 5 -7.25 8.77 -24.12
N ASP A 6 -8.44 8.24 -24.43
CA ASP A 6 -9.73 8.91 -24.21
C ASP A 6 -10.14 9.04 -22.74
N ALA A 7 -9.65 8.16 -21.87
CA ALA A 7 -9.94 8.22 -20.44
C ALA A 7 -9.00 9.17 -19.69
N ARG A 8 -7.80 9.45 -20.22
CA ARG A 8 -6.79 10.29 -19.55
C ARG A 8 -7.30 11.69 -19.17
N PRO A 9 -8.03 12.43 -20.01
CA PRO A 9 -8.54 13.78 -19.68
C PRO A 9 -9.60 13.80 -18.58
N ARG A 10 -10.19 12.66 -18.20
CA ARG A 10 -11.23 12.58 -17.15
C ARG A 10 -10.66 12.50 -15.74
N ASN A 11 -9.34 12.41 -15.57
CA ASN A 11 -8.73 12.39 -14.25
C ASN A 11 -8.77 13.78 -13.62
N ALA A 12 -9.15 13.85 -12.33
CA ALA A 12 -9.07 15.10 -11.56
C ALA A 12 -7.62 15.65 -11.45
N LEU A 13 -6.63 14.76 -11.46
CA LEU A 13 -5.20 15.08 -11.51
C LEU A 13 -4.55 14.32 -12.66
N GLN A 14 -3.54 14.91 -13.30
CA GLN A 14 -2.75 14.25 -14.36
C GLN A 14 -1.33 13.90 -13.87
N PRO A 15 -1.17 12.98 -12.91
CA PRO A 15 0.12 12.70 -12.30
C PRO A 15 1.10 12.06 -13.29
N ALA A 16 2.32 12.57 -13.31
CA ALA A 16 3.50 11.97 -13.90
C ALA A 16 4.32 11.20 -12.84
N ARG A 17 5.36 10.48 -13.28
CA ARG A 17 6.24 9.74 -12.36
C ARG A 17 6.93 10.66 -11.35
N ALA A 18 7.32 11.87 -11.77
CA ALA A 18 7.97 12.86 -10.93
C ALA A 18 7.08 13.32 -9.77
N ASP A 19 5.75 13.32 -9.96
CA ASP A 19 4.79 13.80 -8.96
C ASP A 19 4.53 12.80 -7.84
N GLN A 20 5.01 11.55 -7.95
CA GLN A 20 4.67 10.49 -7.00
C GLN A 20 4.95 10.92 -5.55
N ARG A 21 6.10 11.55 -5.29
CA ARG A 21 6.46 11.96 -3.92
C ARG A 21 5.48 12.96 -3.31
N ALA A 22 4.89 13.83 -4.14
CA ALA A 22 3.95 14.85 -3.68
C ALA A 22 2.50 14.33 -3.59
N LEU A 23 2.16 13.30 -4.36
CA LEU A 23 0.79 12.81 -4.51
C LEU A 23 0.53 11.45 -3.86
N GLU A 24 1.56 10.76 -3.37
CA GLU A 24 1.40 9.49 -2.68
C GLU A 24 0.97 9.73 -1.23
N GLN A 25 -0.09 9.03 -0.82
CA GLN A 25 -0.64 9.13 0.53
C GLN A 25 -0.44 7.83 1.32
N PRO A 26 -0.21 7.91 2.65
CA PRO A 26 -0.02 6.73 3.49
C PRO A 26 -1.28 5.86 3.63
N GLY A 27 -2.46 6.37 3.26
CA GLY A 27 -3.71 5.61 3.24
C GLY A 27 -3.85 4.65 2.05
N CYS A 28 -3.00 4.75 1.02
CA CYS A 28 -3.04 3.85 -0.12
C CYS A 28 -2.51 2.47 0.29
N LEU A 29 -3.24 1.39 -0.01
CA LEU A 29 -2.79 0.00 0.27
C LEU A 29 -1.39 -0.25 -0.30
N HIS A 30 -1.13 0.20 -1.52
CA HIS A 30 0.16 0.03 -2.19
C HIS A 30 1.30 0.78 -1.49
N ALA A 31 1.04 1.97 -0.93
CA ALA A 31 2.04 2.70 -0.17
C ALA A 31 2.37 1.98 1.16
N THR A 32 1.42 1.21 1.71
CA THR A 32 1.68 0.35 2.87
C THR A 32 2.44 -0.92 2.48
N MET A 33 2.04 -1.61 1.40
CA MET A 33 2.78 -2.79 0.90
C MET A 33 4.22 -2.45 0.53
N ASP A 34 4.46 -1.23 0.03
CA ASP A 34 5.79 -0.75 -0.34
C ASP A 34 6.78 -0.68 0.83
N LEU A 35 6.33 -0.70 2.10
CA LEU A 35 7.25 -0.78 3.23
C LEU A 35 8.09 -2.05 3.18
N TYR A 36 7.50 -3.20 2.81
CA TYR A 36 8.26 -4.43 2.58
C TYR A 36 9.28 -4.26 1.45
N LYS A 37 8.86 -3.62 0.35
CA LYS A 37 9.76 -3.32 -0.78
C LYS A 37 10.99 -2.53 -0.34
N TRP A 38 10.81 -1.51 0.49
CA TRP A 38 11.91 -0.69 0.96
C TRP A 38 12.77 -1.42 1.98
N ALA A 39 12.15 -2.16 2.91
CA ALA A 39 12.86 -2.98 3.89
C ALA A 39 13.83 -3.97 3.22
N TYR A 40 13.38 -4.75 2.22
CA TYR A 40 14.28 -5.71 1.56
C TYR A 40 15.29 -5.06 0.61
N LYS A 41 15.01 -3.87 0.07
CA LYS A 41 15.95 -3.14 -0.80
C LYS A 41 17.11 -2.49 -0.03
N LEU A 42 16.91 -2.27 1.25
CA LEU A 42 17.91 -1.75 2.18
C LEU A 42 18.72 -2.87 2.84
N ASP A 43 18.58 -4.12 2.41
CA ASP A 43 19.45 -5.23 2.84
C ASP A 43 20.93 -4.93 2.44
N PRO A 44 21.93 -5.23 3.30
CA PRO A 44 21.84 -5.91 4.61
C PRO A 44 21.63 -4.97 5.81
N ALA A 45 21.40 -3.67 5.57
CA ALA A 45 21.28 -2.69 6.66
C ALA A 45 19.97 -2.81 7.45
N THR A 46 18.90 -3.34 6.84
CA THR A 46 17.61 -3.51 7.53
C THR A 46 17.61 -4.74 8.44
N PRO A 47 17.29 -4.60 9.74
CA PRO A 47 17.12 -5.75 10.62
C PRO A 47 16.09 -6.74 10.07
N SER A 48 16.40 -8.04 10.10
CA SER A 48 15.52 -9.06 9.53
C SER A 48 14.12 -9.09 10.17
N GLU A 49 14.01 -8.72 11.45
CA GLU A 49 12.72 -8.54 12.13
C GLU A 49 11.85 -7.47 11.45
N LEU A 50 12.43 -6.33 11.06
CA LEU A 50 11.71 -5.25 10.41
C LEU A 50 11.29 -5.64 8.98
N VAL A 51 12.11 -6.44 8.29
CA VAL A 51 11.74 -7.04 7.00
C VAL A 51 10.53 -7.97 7.16
N ALA A 52 10.55 -8.83 8.18
CA ALA A 52 9.46 -9.76 8.47
C ALA A 52 8.16 -9.04 8.87
N ASP A 53 8.24 -8.04 9.75
CA ASP A 53 7.08 -7.22 10.17
C ASP A 53 6.44 -6.51 8.95
N CYS A 54 7.26 -5.97 8.06
CA CYS A 54 6.77 -5.32 6.84
C CYS A 54 6.14 -6.33 5.87
N LEU A 55 6.70 -7.54 5.76
CA LEU A 55 6.16 -8.61 4.92
C LEU A 55 4.79 -9.06 5.43
N GLU A 56 4.66 -9.31 6.74
CA GLU A 56 3.39 -9.71 7.36
C GLU A 56 2.29 -8.67 7.08
N LEU A 57 2.59 -7.39 7.30
CA LEU A 57 1.65 -6.31 6.97
C LEU A 57 1.32 -6.26 5.47
N ALA A 58 2.30 -6.47 4.59
CA ALA A 58 2.07 -6.47 3.15
C ALA A 58 1.16 -7.62 2.70
N VAL A 59 1.25 -8.79 3.34
CA VAL A 59 0.36 -9.95 3.08
C VAL A 59 -1.07 -9.62 3.48
N ASP A 60 -1.31 -9.08 4.67
CA ASP A 60 -2.65 -8.70 5.12
C ASP A 60 -3.27 -7.63 4.21
N VAL A 61 -2.46 -6.65 3.80
CA VAL A 61 -2.90 -5.61 2.88
C VAL A 61 -3.23 -6.18 1.50
N ARG A 62 -2.43 -7.13 1.02
CA ARG A 62 -2.67 -7.80 -0.25
C ARG A 62 -3.99 -8.58 -0.24
N GLU A 63 -4.36 -9.18 0.88
CA GLU A 63 -5.67 -9.83 1.00
C GLU A 63 -6.81 -8.85 0.71
N LEU A 64 -6.80 -7.66 1.33
CA LEU A 64 -7.83 -6.66 1.07
C LEU A 64 -7.82 -6.18 -0.39
N ASP A 65 -6.63 -5.95 -0.96
CA ASP A 65 -6.47 -5.55 -2.37
C ASP A 65 -7.05 -6.60 -3.33
N MET A 66 -6.80 -7.88 -3.07
CA MET A 66 -7.38 -9.00 -3.81
C MET A 66 -8.90 -9.06 -3.67
N ARG A 67 -9.43 -8.92 -2.45
CA ARG A 67 -10.87 -8.94 -2.18
C ARG A 67 -11.63 -7.77 -2.78
N ALA A 68 -10.96 -6.63 -3.03
CA ALA A 68 -11.54 -5.46 -3.69
C ALA A 68 -11.30 -5.43 -5.22
N SER A 69 -10.62 -6.44 -5.76
CA SER A 69 -10.33 -6.57 -7.19
C SER A 69 -11.57 -7.03 -7.97
N PRO A 70 -11.58 -6.91 -9.32
CA PRO A 70 -12.70 -7.39 -10.13
C PRO A 70 -12.73 -8.91 -10.31
N TYR A 71 -11.78 -9.65 -9.72
CA TYR A 71 -11.69 -11.10 -9.87
C TYR A 71 -12.52 -11.81 -8.79
N ASP A 72 -13.21 -12.88 -9.18
CA ASP A 72 -13.87 -13.78 -8.24
C ASP A 72 -12.83 -14.74 -7.63
N LEU A 73 -12.56 -14.55 -6.34
CA LEU A 73 -11.61 -15.34 -5.56
C LEU A 73 -12.31 -16.18 -4.47
N THR A 74 -13.64 -16.35 -4.55
CA THR A 74 -14.42 -17.11 -3.58
C THR A 74 -13.99 -18.57 -3.50
N ALA A 75 -13.61 -19.17 -4.63
CA ALA A 75 -13.05 -20.52 -4.70
C ALA A 75 -11.72 -20.69 -3.92
N LEU A 76 -11.04 -19.58 -3.62
CA LEU A 76 -9.82 -19.53 -2.81
C LEU A 76 -10.08 -19.09 -1.35
N GLY A 77 -11.35 -18.92 -0.97
CA GLY A 77 -11.76 -18.52 0.39
C GLY A 77 -11.77 -17.01 0.64
N TYR A 78 -11.67 -16.18 -0.41
CA TYR A 78 -11.67 -14.71 -0.28
C TYR A 78 -13.05 -14.14 -0.61
N GLU A 79 -13.77 -13.68 0.42
CA GLU A 79 -15.05 -12.99 0.25
C GLU A 79 -14.85 -11.57 -0.32
N PRO A 80 -15.57 -11.18 -1.38
CA PRO A 80 -15.34 -9.92 -2.06
C PRO A 80 -15.83 -8.72 -1.23
N VAL A 81 -15.03 -7.65 -1.24
CA VAL A 81 -15.46 -6.33 -0.77
C VAL A 81 -16.09 -5.60 -1.96
N ARG A 82 -17.42 -5.44 -1.93
CA ARG A 82 -18.21 -4.87 -3.05
C ARG A 82 -18.08 -3.35 -3.13
N ILE A 83 -16.93 -2.86 -3.57
CA ILE A 83 -16.54 -1.43 -3.64
C ILE A 83 -17.40 -0.59 -4.59
N GLU A 84 -18.29 -1.18 -5.37
CA GLU A 84 -19.27 -0.46 -6.19
C GLU A 84 -20.40 0.11 -5.31
N SER A 85 -20.72 -0.58 -4.22
CA SER A 85 -21.75 -0.17 -3.28
C SER A 85 -21.24 0.89 -2.30
N PRO A 86 -22.11 1.80 -1.79
CA PRO A 86 -21.71 2.74 -0.74
C PRO A 86 -21.19 2.04 0.54
N ALA A 87 -21.83 0.92 0.93
CA ALA A 87 -21.43 0.16 2.12
C ALA A 87 -20.06 -0.50 1.95
N GLY A 88 -19.80 -1.16 0.81
CA GLY A 88 -18.50 -1.76 0.53
C GLY A 88 -17.38 -0.73 0.39
N ARG A 89 -17.67 0.48 -0.13
CA ARG A 89 -16.70 1.59 -0.11
C ARG A 89 -16.35 2.03 1.29
N ALA A 90 -17.34 2.13 2.19
CA ALA A 90 -17.09 2.47 3.58
C ALA A 90 -16.25 1.39 4.27
N GLU A 91 -16.58 0.11 4.09
CA GLU A 91 -15.80 -1.03 4.61
C GLU A 91 -14.34 -0.96 4.13
N TYR A 92 -14.13 -0.79 2.83
CA TYR A 92 -12.81 -0.69 2.22
C TYR A 92 -12.01 0.48 2.79
N ALA A 93 -12.63 1.67 2.88
CA ALA A 93 -11.99 2.87 3.43
C ALA A 93 -11.63 2.70 4.92
N THR A 94 -12.49 2.09 5.73
CA THR A 94 -12.18 1.76 7.13
C THR A 94 -11.01 0.79 7.23
N ALA A 95 -10.96 -0.23 6.37
CA ALA A 95 -9.87 -1.18 6.35
C ALA A 95 -8.53 -0.53 5.92
N GLN A 96 -8.55 0.33 4.89
CA GLN A 96 -7.40 1.17 4.51
C GLN A 96 -6.88 2.00 5.68
N ALA A 97 -7.77 2.65 6.42
CA ALA A 97 -7.39 3.47 7.58
C ALA A 97 -6.70 2.62 8.67
N ARG A 98 -7.20 1.42 8.96
CA ARG A 98 -6.56 0.50 9.92
C ARG A 98 -5.16 0.09 9.48
N PHE A 99 -4.97 -0.19 8.18
CA PHE A 99 -3.64 -0.52 7.65
C PHE A 99 -2.68 0.66 7.71
N ALA A 100 -3.14 1.87 7.44
CA ALA A 100 -2.32 3.08 7.58
C ALA A 100 -1.82 3.26 9.03
N VAL A 101 -2.68 2.99 10.03
CA VAL A 101 -2.30 3.02 11.45
C VAL A 101 -1.27 1.95 11.77
N ARG A 102 -1.47 0.70 11.32
CA ARG A 102 -0.49 -0.40 11.50
C ARG A 102 0.85 -0.12 10.82
N ALA A 103 0.82 0.56 9.67
CA ALA A 103 2.00 0.90 8.88
C ALA A 103 2.85 2.02 9.49
N ALA A 104 2.24 2.91 10.28
CA ALA A 104 2.90 4.09 10.82
C ALA A 104 4.19 3.76 11.62
N PRO A 105 4.18 2.85 12.61
CA PRO A 105 5.41 2.52 13.35
C PRO A 105 6.48 1.86 12.47
N LEU A 106 6.10 1.00 11.52
CA LEU A 106 7.05 0.35 10.61
C LEU A 106 7.70 1.36 9.66
N ARG A 107 6.92 2.32 9.17
CA ARG A 107 7.42 3.43 8.35
C ARG A 107 8.42 4.27 9.14
N GLN A 108 8.11 4.60 10.39
CA GLN A 108 9.03 5.37 11.24
C GLN A 108 10.35 4.63 11.43
N ARG A 109 10.32 3.33 11.76
CA ARG A 109 11.55 2.51 11.90
C ARG A 109 12.40 2.49 10.63
N LEU A 110 11.79 2.44 9.45
CA LEU A 110 12.52 2.51 8.17
C LEU A 110 13.12 3.90 7.93
N THR A 111 12.42 4.97 8.30
CA THR A 111 12.97 6.34 8.23
C THR A 111 14.16 6.49 9.16
N ASP A 112 14.01 6.09 10.43
CA ASP A 112 15.08 6.20 11.44
C ASP A 112 16.34 5.40 11.03
N LEU A 113 16.14 4.24 10.39
CA LEU A 113 17.23 3.47 9.78
C LEU A 113 17.92 4.26 8.67
N CYS A 114 17.15 4.86 7.75
CA CYS A 114 17.72 5.67 6.67
C CYS A 114 18.53 6.86 7.23
N ASP A 115 17.99 7.55 8.25
CA ASP A 115 18.67 8.69 8.88
C ASP A 115 20.00 8.23 9.51
N THR A 116 19.99 7.10 10.23
CA THR A 116 21.21 6.50 10.80
C THR A 116 22.25 6.16 9.73
N LEU A 117 21.83 5.65 8.57
CA LEU A 117 22.73 5.31 7.46
C LEU A 117 23.27 6.53 6.72
N LEU A 118 22.55 7.64 6.72
CA LEU A 118 22.97 8.89 6.08
C LEU A 118 23.90 9.71 6.99
N ASP A 119 23.78 9.55 8.31
CA ASP A 119 24.64 10.19 9.31
C ASP A 119 25.96 9.43 9.56
N ALA A 120 26.10 8.21 9.03
CA ALA A 120 27.29 7.35 9.14
C ALA A 120 28.34 7.65 8.06
#